data_AF-A0AAX0H8Q5-F1
#
_entry.id   AF-A0AAX0H8Q5-F1
#
_cell.length_a   1.000
_cell.length_b   1.000
_cell.length_c   1.000
_cell.angle_alpha   90.00
_cell.angle_beta   90.00
_cell.angle_gamma   90.00
#
_symmetry.space_group_name_H-M   'P 1'
#
loop_
_entity.id
_entity.type
_entity.pdbx_description
1 polymer ?
#
loop_
_entity_poly.entity_id
_entity_poly.type
_entity_poly.pdbx_seq_one_letter_code
_entity_poly.pdbx_strand_id
1 'polypeptide(L)'
;IDAMYANKVLDSASGVKDTQNLKVNGVGTKDKAVALTADKIEVLNLNTTGEGSFLTADVANISVKGNANLSLATGGKTTTLDASSFGGALDADLSASDKLNTVKGGNGNDKITIGTNVANVNVDGGAGNDELVIKGSTAGTLQPTLTNIEKVTIDGNTADLTLSLKKAESVTELSFANLSKKVTESNGNVDTVNFLAGTTANDVAKVVTISDATLKTINFVDADKAVKGNIAADKATELTINSGKVEAAADAVVTAASATNISINAAKDTAGLTLTAGKLTDLTVNNKGAFVLTGSAATALDSVKNLNVNAEGAFSVGTINSLKNLNNLTVNGATADLSGVAVGTATLSSLEANVNVSGDFKLGNAASKV
;
A
#
# COMPACT_ATOMS: atom_id res chain seq x y z
N ILE A 1 -15.99 9.41 -31.39
CA ILE A 1 -14.77 9.48 -32.22
C ILE A 1 -13.85 8.44 -31.64
N ASP A 2 -13.52 7.41 -32.42
CA ASP A 2 -12.81 6.25 -31.88
C ASP A 2 -11.31 6.31 -32.17
N ALA A 3 -10.91 7.11 -33.17
CA ALA A 3 -9.53 7.41 -33.49
C ALA A 3 -9.35 8.84 -34.03
N MET A 4 -8.22 9.47 -33.71
CA MET A 4 -7.74 10.69 -34.37
C MET A 4 -6.44 10.37 -35.14
N TYR A 5 -6.35 10.86 -36.38
CA TYR A 5 -5.20 10.61 -37.25
C TYR A 5 -4.36 11.87 -37.43
N ALA A 6 -3.06 11.76 -37.16
CA ALA A 6 -2.06 12.74 -37.53
C ALA A 6 -1.12 12.12 -38.58
N ASN A 7 -1.02 12.73 -39.75
CA ASN A 7 -0.11 12.28 -40.81
C ASN A 7 1.11 13.21 -40.85
N LYS A 8 2.26 12.68 -41.27
CA LYS A 8 3.56 13.37 -41.29
C LYS A 8 3.47 14.79 -41.88
N VAL A 9 4.04 15.79 -41.19
CA VAL A 9 4.13 17.17 -41.66
C VAL A 9 5.57 17.44 -42.09
N LEU A 10 5.98 16.86 -43.23
CA LEU A 10 7.25 17.13 -43.92
C LEU A 10 8.51 17.04 -43.04
N ASP A 11 9.29 15.97 -43.23
CA ASP A 11 10.69 15.93 -42.81
C ASP A 11 11.46 16.90 -43.72
N SER A 12 11.54 18.16 -43.29
CA SER A 12 12.60 19.03 -43.76
C SER A 12 13.88 18.39 -43.24
N ALA A 13 14.74 17.98 -44.17
CA ALA A 13 15.99 17.21 -44.02
C ALA A 13 17.01 17.76 -43.01
N SER A 14 16.60 18.10 -41.79
CA SER A 14 17.30 18.95 -40.84
C SER A 14 17.01 18.55 -39.39
N GLY A 15 16.87 17.26 -39.06
CA GLY A 15 16.82 16.78 -37.67
C GLY A 15 15.74 17.42 -36.77
N VAL A 16 14.73 18.08 -37.35
CA VAL A 16 13.60 18.66 -36.64
C VAL A 16 12.61 17.52 -36.40
N LYS A 17 12.21 17.34 -35.14
CA LYS A 17 11.20 16.33 -34.76
C LYS A 17 9.83 16.73 -35.32
N ASP A 18 9.14 15.82 -36.00
CA ASP A 18 7.75 15.95 -36.40
C ASP A 18 6.88 16.13 -35.14
N THR A 19 6.19 17.27 -35.07
CA THR A 19 5.43 17.68 -33.88
C THR A 19 3.94 17.81 -34.21
N GLN A 20 3.11 17.15 -33.41
CA GLN A 20 1.67 17.25 -33.49
C GLN A 20 1.12 17.97 -32.25
N ASN A 21 0.28 18.99 -32.45
CA ASN A 21 -0.40 19.71 -31.38
C ASN A 21 -1.89 19.37 -31.39
N LEU A 22 -2.46 18.91 -30.26
CA LEU A 22 -3.88 18.62 -30.10
C LEU A 22 -4.46 19.45 -28.96
N LYS A 23 -5.66 19.98 -29.19
CA LYS A 23 -6.53 20.44 -28.11
C LYS A 23 -7.57 19.34 -27.85
N VAL A 24 -7.75 18.96 -26.60
CA VAL A 24 -8.71 17.94 -26.19
C VAL A 24 -9.63 18.48 -25.09
N ASN A 25 -10.90 18.09 -25.12
CA ASN A 25 -11.93 18.49 -24.18
C ASN A 25 -13.01 17.41 -24.15
N GLY A 26 -13.14 16.71 -23.02
CA GLY A 26 -14.13 15.62 -22.88
C GLY A 26 -13.97 14.49 -23.90
N VAL A 27 -12.74 14.17 -24.32
CA VAL A 27 -12.50 13.14 -25.34
C VAL A 27 -12.41 11.77 -24.69
N GLY A 28 -13.24 10.82 -25.12
CA GLY A 28 -13.22 9.44 -24.63
C GLY A 28 -13.84 9.27 -23.23
N THR A 29 -13.83 8.04 -22.74
CA THR A 29 -14.23 7.70 -21.37
C THR A 29 -13.27 6.69 -20.76
N LYS A 30 -13.36 6.46 -19.45
CA LYS A 30 -12.54 5.46 -18.74
C LYS A 30 -12.55 4.08 -19.40
N ASP A 31 -13.70 3.64 -19.91
CA ASP A 31 -13.85 2.31 -20.53
C ASP A 31 -13.59 2.33 -22.04
N LYS A 32 -13.51 3.52 -22.66
CA LYS A 32 -13.37 3.71 -24.10
C LYS A 32 -12.49 4.93 -24.39
N ALA A 33 -11.20 4.79 -24.08
CA ALA A 33 -10.20 5.77 -24.45
C ALA A 33 -10.08 5.91 -25.97
N VAL A 34 -9.80 7.12 -26.46
CA VAL A 34 -9.63 7.38 -27.90
C VAL A 34 -8.18 7.19 -28.29
N ALA A 35 -7.94 6.42 -29.36
CA ALA A 35 -6.59 6.20 -29.87
C ALA A 35 -6.09 7.35 -30.74
N LEU A 36 -4.93 7.88 -30.39
CA LEU A 36 -4.18 8.83 -31.20
C LEU A 36 -3.19 8.05 -32.06
N THR A 37 -3.50 7.92 -33.36
CA THR A 37 -2.59 7.26 -34.31
C THR A 37 -1.63 8.30 -34.87
N ALA A 38 -0.35 8.16 -34.50
CA ALA A 38 0.70 9.15 -34.75
C ALA A 38 2.03 8.48 -35.14
N ASP A 39 1.99 7.47 -36.02
CA ASP A 39 3.13 6.59 -36.35
C ASP A 39 4.38 7.31 -36.87
N LYS A 40 4.23 8.52 -37.40
CA LYS A 40 5.29 9.34 -37.99
C LYS A 40 5.54 10.64 -37.23
N ILE A 41 5.06 10.73 -35.99
CA ILE A 41 5.23 11.90 -35.13
C ILE A 41 6.19 11.51 -34.00
N GLU A 42 7.21 12.32 -33.74
CA GLU A 42 8.12 12.08 -32.61
C GLU A 42 7.76 12.92 -31.37
N VAL A 43 6.97 14.00 -31.53
CA VAL A 43 6.53 14.87 -30.44
C VAL A 43 5.02 15.09 -30.48
N LEU A 44 4.32 14.72 -29.41
CA LEU A 44 2.90 14.98 -29.23
C LEU A 44 2.67 15.99 -28.11
N ASN A 45 2.09 17.14 -28.45
CA ASN A 45 1.69 18.17 -27.49
C ASN A 45 0.18 18.11 -27.29
N LEU A 46 -0.25 17.82 -26.07
CA LEU A 46 -1.65 17.79 -25.65
C LEU A 46 -1.97 19.05 -24.83
N ASN A 47 -3.07 19.70 -25.18
CA ASN A 47 -3.61 20.83 -24.42
C ASN A 47 -5.06 20.51 -24.04
N THR A 48 -5.28 20.21 -22.75
CA THR A 48 -6.59 19.84 -22.25
C THR A 48 -7.37 21.07 -21.79
N THR A 49 -8.67 21.10 -22.09
CA THR A 49 -9.59 22.16 -21.68
C THR A 49 -10.94 21.57 -21.31
N GLY A 50 -11.72 22.26 -20.49
CA GLY A 50 -13.07 21.81 -20.12
C GLY A 50 -13.08 20.52 -19.31
N GLU A 51 -13.76 19.49 -19.84
CA GLU A 51 -13.96 18.20 -19.16
C GLU A 51 -12.76 17.25 -19.35
N GLY A 52 -12.62 16.30 -18.42
CA GLY A 52 -11.53 15.32 -18.44
C GLY A 52 -11.51 14.46 -19.70
N SER A 53 -10.33 14.08 -20.17
CA SER A 53 -10.13 13.28 -21.40
C SER A 53 -9.41 11.95 -21.13
N PHE A 54 -9.65 10.95 -21.96
CA PHE A 54 -9.13 9.58 -21.88
C PHE A 54 -8.57 9.17 -23.24
N LEU A 55 -7.24 9.04 -23.32
CA LEU A 55 -6.50 8.87 -24.57
C LEU A 55 -5.53 7.70 -24.51
N THR A 56 -5.23 7.14 -25.67
CA THR A 56 -4.06 6.27 -25.87
C THR A 56 -3.14 6.87 -26.94
N ALA A 57 -1.82 6.79 -26.76
CA ALA A 57 -0.84 7.29 -27.73
C ALA A 57 0.47 6.50 -27.71
N ASP A 58 1.09 6.28 -28.88
CA ASP A 58 2.40 5.62 -28.98
C ASP A 58 3.40 6.54 -29.68
N VAL A 59 3.88 7.55 -28.93
CA VAL A 59 4.76 8.61 -29.42
C VAL A 59 5.96 8.75 -28.49
N ALA A 60 7.13 9.04 -29.06
CA ALA A 60 8.39 9.07 -28.32
C ALA A 60 8.48 10.16 -27.24
N ASN A 61 7.97 11.36 -27.51
CA ASN A 61 7.98 12.48 -26.56
C ASN A 61 6.57 13.05 -26.45
N ILE A 62 6.03 13.12 -25.24
CA ILE A 62 4.69 13.65 -25.00
C ILE A 62 4.79 14.84 -24.04
N SER A 63 4.16 15.96 -24.38
CA SER A 63 3.97 17.09 -23.47
C SER A 63 2.50 17.32 -23.20
N VAL A 64 2.15 17.59 -21.95
CA VAL A 64 0.78 17.87 -21.51
C VAL A 64 0.69 19.24 -20.87
N LYS A 65 -0.32 20.02 -21.27
CA LYS A 65 -0.67 21.32 -20.71
C LYS A 65 -2.18 21.46 -20.59
N GLY A 66 -2.62 22.53 -19.97
CA GLY A 66 -4.04 22.81 -19.72
C GLY A 66 -4.44 22.48 -18.29
N ASN A 67 -5.72 22.53 -18.00
CA ASN A 67 -6.23 22.46 -16.62
C ASN A 67 -7.27 21.34 -16.41
N ALA A 68 -7.70 20.67 -17.47
CA ALA A 68 -8.66 19.59 -17.38
C ALA A 68 -7.93 18.25 -17.20
N ASN A 69 -8.46 17.36 -16.36
CA ASN A 69 -7.82 16.07 -16.06
C ASN A 69 -7.56 15.23 -17.32
N LEU A 70 -6.50 14.43 -17.28
CA LEU A 70 -6.12 13.57 -18.40
C LEU A 70 -5.79 12.17 -17.91
N SER A 71 -6.44 11.17 -18.49
CA SER A 71 -5.97 9.79 -18.45
C SER A 71 -5.29 9.47 -19.78
N LEU A 72 -4.04 9.03 -19.72
CA LEU A 72 -3.21 8.76 -20.89
C LEU A 72 -2.50 7.43 -20.73
N ALA A 73 -2.90 6.43 -21.51
CA ALA A 73 -2.12 5.21 -21.65
C ALA A 73 -1.20 5.30 -22.87
N THR A 74 0.02 4.78 -22.75
CA THR A 74 1.02 4.88 -23.81
C THR A 74 1.47 3.53 -24.35
N GLY A 75 2.03 3.54 -25.55
CA GLY A 75 2.70 2.39 -26.15
C GLY A 75 4.19 2.30 -25.81
N GLY A 76 4.87 1.33 -26.42
CA GLY A 76 6.27 1.04 -26.15
C GLY A 76 7.26 2.12 -26.61
N LYS A 77 6.87 3.05 -27.48
CA LYS A 77 7.79 4.06 -28.01
C LYS A 77 8.07 5.21 -27.04
N THR A 78 7.23 5.43 -26.04
CA THR A 78 7.31 6.63 -25.20
C THR A 78 8.57 6.65 -24.34
N THR A 79 9.43 7.63 -24.57
CA THR A 79 10.69 7.81 -23.84
C THR A 79 10.61 8.92 -22.80
N THR A 80 9.77 9.92 -23.04
CA THR A 80 9.58 11.08 -22.17
C THR A 80 8.12 11.49 -22.09
N LEU A 81 7.69 11.88 -20.88
CA LEU A 81 6.44 12.56 -20.64
C LEU A 81 6.71 13.81 -19.78
N ASP A 82 6.29 14.97 -20.27
CA ASP A 82 6.48 16.26 -19.60
C ASP A 82 5.15 17.01 -19.43
N ALA A 83 4.58 16.91 -18.23
CA ALA A 83 3.40 17.62 -17.80
C ALA A 83 3.71 18.78 -16.83
N SER A 84 4.94 19.30 -16.79
CA SER A 84 5.38 20.24 -15.74
C SER A 84 4.63 21.58 -15.69
N SER A 85 3.78 21.87 -16.69
CA SER A 85 2.92 23.07 -16.74
C SER A 85 1.43 22.71 -16.72
N PHE A 86 1.09 21.47 -16.41
CA PHE A 86 -0.27 20.95 -16.39
C PHE A 86 -0.94 21.28 -15.04
N GLY A 87 -2.14 21.83 -15.09
CA GLY A 87 -2.92 22.21 -13.92
C GLY A 87 -4.00 21.20 -13.52
N GLY A 88 -4.30 20.21 -14.36
CA GLY A 88 -5.23 19.13 -14.04
C GLY A 88 -4.51 17.96 -13.36
N ALA A 89 -5.28 16.96 -12.92
CA ALA A 89 -4.72 15.68 -12.48
C ALA A 89 -4.43 14.77 -13.68
N LEU A 90 -3.23 14.18 -13.71
CA LEU A 90 -2.74 13.25 -14.73
C LEU A 90 -2.81 11.82 -14.20
N ASP A 91 -3.44 10.92 -14.95
CA ASP A 91 -3.36 9.47 -14.75
C ASP A 91 -2.66 8.86 -15.97
N ALA A 92 -1.34 8.71 -15.87
CA ALA A 92 -0.48 8.25 -16.96
C ALA A 92 -0.10 6.78 -16.80
N ASP A 93 -0.52 5.93 -17.74
CA ASP A 93 -0.05 4.54 -17.85
C ASP A 93 1.08 4.45 -18.89
N LEU A 94 2.31 4.37 -18.39
CA LEU A 94 3.55 4.22 -19.16
C LEU A 94 4.10 2.78 -19.06
N SER A 95 3.30 1.83 -18.56
CA SER A 95 3.77 0.49 -18.25
C SER A 95 4.21 -0.35 -19.45
N ALA A 96 3.76 0.01 -20.65
CA ALA A 96 4.19 -0.63 -21.90
C ALA A 96 5.56 -0.13 -22.39
N SER A 97 6.07 0.99 -21.88
CA SER A 97 7.35 1.56 -22.32
C SER A 97 8.55 0.84 -21.72
N ASP A 98 9.48 0.43 -22.59
CA ASP A 98 10.76 -0.17 -22.22
C ASP A 98 11.94 0.82 -22.26
N LYS A 99 11.70 2.06 -22.68
CA LYS A 99 12.72 3.10 -22.92
C LYS A 99 12.46 4.41 -22.17
N LEU A 100 11.57 4.35 -21.19
CA LEU A 100 11.19 5.52 -20.41
C LEU A 100 12.41 6.06 -19.64
N ASN A 101 12.72 7.34 -19.80
CA ASN A 101 13.86 7.97 -19.13
C ASN A 101 13.41 8.94 -18.05
N THR A 102 12.49 9.84 -18.40
CA THR A 102 12.02 10.92 -17.54
C THR A 102 10.52 11.07 -17.62
N VAL A 103 9.89 11.22 -16.46
CA VAL A 103 8.47 11.57 -16.33
C VAL A 103 8.35 12.76 -15.41
N LYS A 104 7.56 13.75 -15.82
CA LYS A 104 7.17 14.87 -14.97
C LYS A 104 5.65 14.99 -14.96
N GLY A 105 5.07 14.96 -13.77
CA GLY A 105 3.71 15.41 -13.51
C GLY A 105 3.60 16.94 -13.52
N GLY A 106 2.43 17.43 -13.15
CA GLY A 106 2.03 18.83 -13.11
C GLY A 106 1.70 19.28 -11.69
N ASN A 107 0.63 20.06 -11.54
CA ASN A 107 0.21 20.64 -10.26
C ASN A 107 -1.00 19.92 -9.61
N GLY A 108 -1.52 18.88 -10.26
CA GLY A 108 -2.61 18.06 -9.75
C GLY A 108 -2.08 16.92 -8.89
N ASN A 109 -2.99 16.14 -8.29
CA ASN A 109 -2.60 14.87 -7.69
C ASN A 109 -2.44 13.84 -8.80
N ASP A 110 -1.20 13.60 -9.19
CA ASP A 110 -0.88 12.81 -10.37
C ASP A 110 -0.60 11.36 -10.02
N LYS A 111 -1.00 10.48 -10.92
CA LYS A 111 -0.75 9.04 -10.87
C LYS A 111 0.06 8.63 -12.08
N ILE A 112 1.26 8.11 -11.83
CA ILE A 112 2.19 7.70 -12.86
C ILE A 112 2.41 6.19 -12.71
N THR A 113 2.05 5.41 -13.72
CA THR A 113 2.26 3.95 -13.73
C THR A 113 3.40 3.59 -14.67
N ILE A 114 4.40 2.86 -14.20
CA ILE A 114 5.55 2.38 -14.98
C ILE A 114 5.65 0.85 -14.97
N GLY A 115 6.35 0.31 -15.96
CA GLY A 115 6.50 -1.12 -16.18
C GLY A 115 7.83 -1.69 -15.68
N THR A 116 8.11 -2.93 -16.07
CA THR A 116 9.20 -3.76 -15.55
C THR A 116 10.60 -3.39 -16.04
N ASN A 117 10.68 -2.66 -17.15
CA ASN A 117 11.92 -2.51 -17.91
C ASN A 117 12.69 -1.22 -17.58
N VAL A 118 12.17 -0.41 -16.67
CA VAL A 118 12.71 0.93 -16.38
C VAL A 118 13.48 0.93 -15.07
N ALA A 119 14.65 0.29 -15.07
CA ALA A 119 15.55 0.42 -13.93
C ALA A 119 16.02 1.88 -13.81
N ASN A 120 15.72 2.51 -12.67
CA ASN A 120 16.24 3.83 -12.30
C ASN A 120 15.69 5.01 -13.12
N VAL A 121 14.40 4.99 -13.46
CA VAL A 121 13.70 6.14 -14.05
C VAL A 121 13.76 7.37 -13.15
N ASN A 122 13.81 8.55 -13.75
CA ASN A 122 13.63 9.83 -13.08
C ASN A 122 12.14 10.21 -13.14
N VAL A 123 11.47 10.21 -11.99
CA VAL A 123 10.07 10.60 -11.87
C VAL A 123 9.97 11.80 -10.95
N ASP A 124 9.37 12.86 -11.47
CA ASP A 124 9.00 14.05 -10.71
C ASP A 124 7.46 14.13 -10.72
N GLY A 125 6.80 14.08 -9.55
CA GLY A 125 5.34 14.23 -9.50
C GLY A 125 4.88 15.66 -9.76
N GLY A 126 5.75 16.65 -9.50
CA GLY A 126 5.39 18.06 -9.57
C GLY A 126 4.86 18.57 -8.24
N ALA A 127 3.72 19.27 -8.24
CA ALA A 127 3.08 19.72 -7.02
C ALA A 127 1.76 18.96 -6.84
N GLY A 128 1.45 18.55 -5.62
CA GLY A 128 0.28 17.72 -5.36
C GLY A 128 0.62 16.64 -4.35
N ASN A 129 -0.28 15.67 -4.20
CA ASN A 129 0.02 14.39 -3.55
C ASN A 129 0.09 13.34 -4.65
N ASP A 130 1.32 12.97 -5.03
CA ASP A 130 1.57 12.21 -6.25
C ASP A 130 1.88 10.73 -5.94
N GLU A 131 1.42 9.85 -6.83
CA GLU A 131 1.57 8.40 -6.75
C GLU A 131 2.40 7.85 -7.92
N LEU A 132 3.48 7.14 -7.61
CA LEU A 132 4.15 6.25 -8.55
C LEU A 132 3.67 4.80 -8.36
N VAL A 133 3.12 4.19 -9.40
CA VAL A 133 2.81 2.76 -9.46
C VAL A 133 3.86 2.02 -10.27
N ILE A 134 4.47 1.00 -9.69
CA ILE A 134 5.40 0.10 -10.36
C ILE A 134 4.71 -1.24 -10.59
N LYS A 135 4.41 -1.55 -11.85
CA LYS A 135 3.58 -2.70 -12.22
C LYS A 135 4.42 -3.89 -12.66
N GLY A 136 4.15 -5.06 -12.06
CA GLY A 136 4.63 -6.37 -12.48
C GLY A 136 6.13 -6.59 -12.35
N SER A 137 6.83 -5.87 -11.46
CA SER A 137 8.30 -5.80 -11.42
C SER A 137 8.98 -7.18 -11.55
N THR A 138 9.94 -7.28 -12.46
CA THR A 138 10.80 -8.45 -12.65
C THR A 138 12.20 -8.23 -12.07
N ALA A 139 12.49 -7.02 -11.57
CA ALA A 139 13.81 -6.64 -11.12
C ALA A 139 14.09 -7.15 -9.70
N GLY A 140 15.33 -7.59 -9.47
CA GLY A 140 15.80 -7.91 -8.11
C GLY A 140 16.02 -6.67 -7.24
N THR A 141 16.31 -5.53 -7.85
CA THR A 141 16.48 -4.25 -7.15
C THR A 141 15.99 -3.10 -8.03
N LEU A 142 15.29 -2.15 -7.44
CA LEU A 142 14.87 -0.89 -8.07
C LEU A 142 15.37 0.30 -7.25
N GLN A 143 15.97 1.28 -7.92
CA GLN A 143 16.46 2.54 -7.35
C GLN A 143 15.97 3.73 -8.21
N PRO A 144 14.65 3.96 -8.30
CA PRO A 144 14.15 5.12 -9.04
C PRO A 144 14.65 6.42 -8.37
N THR A 145 14.89 7.44 -9.19
CA THR A 145 15.11 8.79 -8.68
C THR A 145 13.76 9.49 -8.64
N LEU A 146 13.23 9.66 -7.42
CA LEU A 146 11.91 10.25 -7.20
C LEU A 146 12.05 11.65 -6.63
N THR A 147 11.24 12.57 -7.11
CA THR A 147 11.12 13.93 -6.58
C THR A 147 9.64 14.27 -6.54
N ASN A 148 9.17 14.90 -5.46
CA ASN A 148 7.75 15.20 -5.26
C ASN A 148 6.85 13.98 -5.52
N ILE A 149 7.18 12.86 -4.89
CA ILE A 149 6.34 11.66 -4.90
C ILE A 149 6.12 11.30 -3.44
N GLU A 150 4.87 11.27 -3.02
CA GLU A 150 4.49 11.00 -1.62
C GLU A 150 4.16 9.51 -1.44
N LYS A 151 3.65 8.88 -2.50
CA LYS A 151 3.19 7.49 -2.49
C LYS A 151 3.87 6.64 -3.56
N VAL A 152 4.34 5.46 -3.17
CA VAL A 152 4.78 4.42 -4.12
C VAL A 152 3.96 3.15 -3.94
N THR A 153 3.41 2.65 -5.04
CA THR A 153 2.64 1.41 -5.07
C THR A 153 3.38 0.35 -5.88
N ILE A 154 3.67 -0.80 -5.26
CA ILE A 154 4.12 -2.00 -5.97
C ILE A 154 2.90 -2.82 -6.34
N ASP A 155 2.58 -2.87 -7.63
CA ASP A 155 1.47 -3.65 -8.19
C ASP A 155 2.00 -4.91 -8.87
N GLY A 156 2.31 -5.91 -8.05
CA GLY A 156 2.84 -7.20 -8.47
C GLY A 156 4.35 -7.24 -8.72
N ASN A 157 4.91 -8.42 -8.48
CA ASN A 157 6.32 -8.74 -8.69
C ASN A 157 6.49 -10.22 -9.02
N THR A 158 7.46 -10.55 -9.87
CA THR A 158 7.76 -11.94 -10.28
C THR A 158 9.09 -12.45 -9.70
N ALA A 159 9.91 -11.54 -9.18
CA ALA A 159 11.15 -11.83 -8.44
C ALA A 159 11.10 -11.16 -7.05
N ASP A 160 11.96 -11.62 -6.14
CA ASP A 160 12.21 -10.92 -4.88
C ASP A 160 12.73 -9.53 -5.19
N LEU A 161 12.04 -8.50 -4.69
CA LEU A 161 12.32 -7.12 -5.01
C LEU A 161 12.95 -6.40 -3.82
N THR A 162 14.09 -5.75 -4.03
CA THR A 162 14.58 -4.69 -3.14
C THR A 162 14.22 -3.33 -3.73
N LEU A 163 13.29 -2.61 -3.12
CA LEU A 163 13.00 -1.21 -3.44
C LEU A 163 13.90 -0.33 -2.58
N SER A 164 14.73 0.49 -3.22
CA SER A 164 15.57 1.44 -2.49
C SER A 164 15.16 2.87 -2.79
N LEU A 165 14.74 3.55 -1.72
CA LEU A 165 14.16 4.89 -1.74
C LEU A 165 15.15 5.97 -1.26
N LYS A 166 16.45 5.66 -1.31
CA LYS A 166 17.54 6.51 -0.75
C LYS A 166 17.52 7.97 -1.21
N LYS A 167 16.90 8.28 -2.35
CA LYS A 167 16.81 9.64 -2.93
C LYS A 167 15.38 10.19 -2.96
N ALA A 168 14.43 9.50 -2.33
CA ALA A 168 13.01 9.77 -2.40
C ALA A 168 12.50 10.25 -1.04
N GLU A 169 13.05 11.38 -0.56
CA GLU A 169 12.84 11.87 0.81
C GLU A 169 11.37 12.15 1.14
N SER A 170 10.55 12.51 0.14
CA SER A 170 9.12 12.79 0.27
C SER A 170 8.24 11.53 0.37
N VAL A 171 8.75 10.35 0.03
CA VAL A 171 7.94 9.12 0.04
C VAL A 171 7.68 8.70 1.48
N THR A 172 6.42 8.85 1.90
CA THR A 172 5.95 8.53 3.26
C THR A 172 4.92 7.41 3.26
N GLU A 173 4.36 7.09 2.10
CA GLU A 173 3.36 6.03 1.95
C GLU A 173 3.81 4.96 0.94
N LEU A 174 3.79 3.70 1.37
CA LEU A 174 3.96 2.56 0.48
C LEU A 174 2.68 1.76 0.38
N SER A 175 2.35 1.29 -0.82
CA SER A 175 1.24 0.37 -1.02
C SER A 175 1.68 -0.87 -1.80
N PHE A 176 1.02 -1.99 -1.51
CA PHE A 176 1.37 -3.28 -2.09
C PHE A 176 0.11 -4.00 -2.57
N ALA A 177 0.05 -4.30 -3.86
CA ALA A 177 -1.02 -5.06 -4.50
C ALA A 177 -0.42 -6.24 -5.29
N ASN A 178 -1.24 -7.28 -5.50
CA ASN A 178 -0.92 -8.40 -6.41
C ASN A 178 0.45 -9.07 -6.19
N LEU A 179 0.97 -9.09 -4.95
CA LEU A 179 2.31 -9.59 -4.67
C LEU A 179 2.41 -11.10 -4.92
N SER A 180 3.49 -11.52 -5.58
CA SER A 180 3.80 -12.95 -5.77
C SER A 180 5.13 -13.37 -5.14
N LYS A 181 5.99 -12.42 -4.78
CA LYS A 181 7.30 -12.63 -4.15
C LYS A 181 7.56 -11.60 -3.05
N LYS A 182 8.66 -11.76 -2.32
CA LYS A 182 9.12 -10.84 -1.27
C LYS A 182 9.33 -9.43 -1.83
N VAL A 183 9.05 -8.43 -1.00
CA VAL A 183 9.51 -7.05 -1.22
C VAL A 183 10.27 -6.59 0.02
N THR A 184 11.45 -6.00 -0.15
CA THR A 184 12.18 -5.32 0.91
C THR A 184 12.33 -3.86 0.54
N GLU A 185 11.82 -3.01 1.41
CA GLU A 185 12.12 -1.59 1.38
C GLU A 185 13.48 -1.35 2.05
N SER A 186 14.28 -0.47 1.45
CA SER A 186 15.54 0.01 2.03
C SER A 186 15.70 1.52 1.87
N ASN A 187 15.97 2.18 2.99
CA ASN A 187 16.37 3.59 3.07
C ASN A 187 15.27 4.60 2.67
N GLY A 188 14.03 4.38 3.10
CA GLY A 188 12.93 5.33 3.03
C GLY A 188 12.71 6.13 4.32
N ASN A 189 11.64 6.92 4.31
CA ASN A 189 11.04 7.62 5.46
C ASN A 189 9.54 7.22 5.55
N VAL A 190 9.28 5.92 5.57
CA VAL A 190 7.95 5.36 5.36
C VAL A 190 7.15 5.39 6.65
N ASP A 191 6.15 6.26 6.72
CA ASP A 191 5.25 6.40 7.87
C ASP A 191 4.04 5.46 7.80
N THR A 192 3.59 5.14 6.58
CA THR A 192 2.40 4.31 6.32
C THR A 192 2.65 3.24 5.28
N VAL A 193 2.18 2.02 5.57
CA VAL A 193 2.13 0.90 4.62
C VAL A 193 0.70 0.46 4.42
N ASN A 194 0.29 0.27 3.16
CA ASN A 194 -0.99 -0.30 2.79
C ASN A 194 -0.83 -1.61 2.03
N PHE A 195 -1.57 -2.62 2.46
CA PHE A 195 -1.85 -3.81 1.66
C PHE A 195 -3.18 -3.62 0.98
N LEU A 196 -3.20 -3.83 -0.34
CA LEU A 196 -4.37 -3.77 -1.19
C LEU A 196 -4.80 -5.20 -1.60
N ALA A 197 -5.99 -5.35 -2.18
CA ALA A 197 -6.46 -6.66 -2.63
C ALA A 197 -5.67 -7.15 -3.86
N GLY A 198 -5.80 -8.44 -4.16
CA GLY A 198 -5.22 -9.08 -5.35
C GLY A 198 -4.12 -10.11 -5.06
N THR A 199 -3.51 -10.05 -3.87
CA THR A 199 -2.65 -11.15 -3.40
C THR A 199 -3.48 -12.40 -3.14
N THR A 200 -3.29 -13.45 -3.94
CA THR A 200 -4.16 -14.65 -3.95
C THR A 200 -3.96 -15.57 -2.74
N ALA A 201 -2.75 -15.63 -2.20
CA ALA A 201 -2.40 -16.44 -1.04
C ALA A 201 -1.41 -15.67 -0.17
N ASN A 202 -1.68 -15.64 1.14
CA ASN A 202 -0.69 -15.19 2.11
C ASN A 202 0.32 -16.31 2.35
N ASP A 203 1.55 -16.08 1.91
CA ASP A 203 2.66 -17.03 2.01
C ASP A 203 3.79 -16.31 2.75
N VAL A 204 4.48 -17.02 3.63
CA VAL A 204 5.69 -16.52 4.31
C VAL A 204 6.78 -16.12 3.31
N ALA A 205 6.75 -16.64 2.07
CA ALA A 205 7.62 -16.21 0.98
C ALA A 205 7.25 -14.84 0.38
N LYS A 206 6.07 -14.27 0.69
CA LYS A 206 5.56 -12.98 0.19
C LYS A 206 5.57 -11.91 1.27
N VAL A 207 6.63 -11.89 2.08
CA VAL A 207 6.84 -10.88 3.12
C VAL A 207 7.22 -9.55 2.49
N VAL A 208 6.58 -8.48 2.96
CA VAL A 208 7.08 -7.11 2.86
C VAL A 208 7.95 -6.83 4.07
N THR A 209 9.23 -6.53 3.88
CA THR A 209 10.13 -6.11 4.95
C THR A 209 10.31 -4.60 4.89
N ILE A 210 9.95 -3.92 5.97
CA ILE A 210 10.16 -2.48 6.16
C ILE A 210 11.12 -2.31 7.33
N SER A 211 12.31 -1.79 7.04
CA SER A 211 13.37 -1.60 8.03
C SER A 211 13.50 -0.14 8.46
N ASP A 212 12.35 0.50 8.64
CA ASP A 212 12.20 1.90 8.99
C ASP A 212 11.65 2.06 10.42
N ALA A 213 12.23 2.98 11.17
CA ALA A 213 11.79 3.32 12.52
C ALA A 213 10.65 4.35 12.52
N THR A 214 10.43 5.08 11.41
CA THR A 214 9.36 6.09 11.33
C THR A 214 7.99 5.48 11.01
N LEU A 215 7.94 4.20 10.61
CA LEU A 215 6.70 3.48 10.33
C LEU A 215 5.77 3.48 11.53
N LYS A 216 4.60 4.09 11.37
CA LYS A 216 3.55 4.23 12.40
C LYS A 216 2.30 3.45 12.06
N THR A 217 1.98 3.28 10.77
CA THR A 217 0.67 2.75 10.35
C THR A 217 0.82 1.62 9.35
N ILE A 218 0.09 0.53 9.60
CA ILE A 218 -0.06 -0.60 8.68
C ILE A 218 -1.55 -0.78 8.40
N ASN A 219 -1.96 -0.71 7.14
CA ASN A 219 -3.33 -0.84 6.71
C ASN A 219 -3.53 -2.11 5.88
N PHE A 220 -4.51 -2.92 6.24
CA PHE A 220 -5.04 -4.01 5.42
C PHE A 220 -6.42 -3.61 4.90
N VAL A 221 -6.46 -2.67 3.95
CA VAL A 221 -7.69 -2.00 3.49
C VAL A 221 -7.64 -1.77 1.98
N ASP A 222 -8.62 -2.30 1.26
CA ASP A 222 -8.88 -1.98 -0.15
C ASP A 222 -10.39 -1.96 -0.39
N ALA A 223 -11.01 -0.83 -0.06
CA ALA A 223 -12.46 -0.67 -0.10
C ALA A 223 -13.17 -1.87 0.57
N ASP A 224 -14.09 -2.53 -0.15
CA ASP A 224 -14.86 -3.69 0.33
C ASP A 224 -14.27 -5.05 -0.11
N LYS A 225 -13.02 -5.07 -0.57
CA LYS A 225 -12.33 -6.28 -1.03
C LYS A 225 -11.52 -6.90 0.10
N ALA A 226 -11.45 -8.24 0.09
CA ALA A 226 -10.62 -8.96 1.03
C ALA A 226 -9.13 -8.70 0.75
N VAL A 227 -8.40 -8.33 1.80
CA VAL A 227 -6.96 -8.02 1.74
C VAL A 227 -6.15 -9.11 2.40
N LYS A 228 -4.99 -9.42 1.79
CA LYS A 228 -4.00 -10.34 2.33
C LYS A 228 -2.62 -9.69 2.31
N GLY A 229 -1.83 -9.90 3.37
CA GLY A 229 -0.47 -9.40 3.46
C GLY A 229 0.30 -9.95 4.66
N ASN A 230 1.62 -9.98 4.50
CA ASN A 230 2.57 -10.32 5.54
C ASN A 230 3.65 -9.23 5.59
N ILE A 231 3.91 -8.70 6.78
CA ILE A 231 4.89 -7.63 6.99
C ILE A 231 5.83 -7.92 8.15
N ALA A 232 7.11 -7.62 7.94
CA ALA A 232 8.11 -7.48 8.98
C ALA A 232 8.49 -6.00 9.13
N ALA A 233 8.05 -5.38 10.22
CA ALA A 233 8.25 -3.99 10.60
C ALA A 233 9.22 -3.92 11.80
N ASP A 234 10.43 -4.46 11.62
CA ASP A 234 11.31 -4.83 12.75
C ASP A 234 11.84 -3.65 13.56
N LYS A 235 11.85 -2.44 12.98
CA LYS A 235 12.34 -1.22 13.64
C LYS A 235 11.26 -0.29 14.17
N ALA A 236 10.00 -0.49 13.78
CA ALA A 236 8.90 0.31 14.30
C ALA A 236 8.75 0.09 15.81
N THR A 237 8.67 1.16 16.60
CA THR A 237 8.52 1.10 18.06
C THR A 237 7.07 1.24 18.50
N GLU A 238 6.26 1.92 17.68
CA GLU A 238 4.83 2.12 17.91
C GLU A 238 4.09 1.88 16.59
N LEU A 239 2.98 1.13 16.63
CA LEU A 239 2.21 0.84 15.42
C LEU A 239 0.71 0.95 15.66
N THR A 240 0.02 1.54 14.70
CA THR A 240 -1.41 1.38 14.49
C THR A 240 -1.64 0.43 13.32
N ILE A 241 -2.41 -0.63 13.55
CA ILE A 241 -2.76 -1.63 12.53
C ILE A 241 -4.25 -1.49 12.24
N ASN A 242 -4.61 -1.04 11.04
CA ASN A 242 -6.00 -0.94 10.61
C ASN A 242 -6.33 -2.09 9.67
N SER A 243 -7.52 -2.65 9.80
CA SER A 243 -8.01 -3.72 8.91
C SER A 243 -9.46 -3.48 8.53
N GLY A 244 -9.74 -3.59 7.23
CA GLY A 244 -11.07 -3.40 6.67
C GLY A 244 -11.78 -4.75 6.53
N LYS A 245 -11.36 -5.52 5.53
CA LYS A 245 -11.90 -6.85 5.25
C LYS A 245 -10.75 -7.85 5.12
N VAL A 246 -10.71 -8.77 6.07
CA VAL A 246 -9.68 -9.82 6.19
C VAL A 246 -10.42 -11.12 6.51
N GLU A 247 -10.32 -12.12 5.65
CA GLU A 247 -11.15 -13.34 5.72
C GLU A 247 -10.66 -14.34 6.77
N ALA A 248 -9.37 -14.31 7.12
CA ALA A 248 -8.78 -15.15 8.16
C ALA A 248 -7.64 -14.42 8.88
N ALA A 249 -7.38 -14.77 10.14
CA ALA A 249 -6.24 -14.23 10.89
C ALA A 249 -4.88 -14.48 10.19
N ALA A 250 -4.79 -15.56 9.42
CA ALA A 250 -3.60 -15.89 8.64
C ALA A 250 -3.46 -15.05 7.37
N ASP A 251 -4.47 -14.29 6.95
CA ASP A 251 -4.40 -13.40 5.78
C ASP A 251 -3.77 -12.04 6.12
N ALA A 252 -3.77 -11.62 7.39
CA ALA A 252 -3.08 -10.41 7.84
C ALA A 252 -2.05 -10.78 8.92
N VAL A 253 -0.77 -10.74 8.57
CA VAL A 253 0.33 -11.17 9.43
C VAL A 253 1.30 -10.01 9.65
N VAL A 254 1.57 -9.69 10.91
CA VAL A 254 2.47 -8.59 11.31
C VAL A 254 3.53 -9.11 12.27
N THR A 255 4.80 -8.90 11.90
CA THR A 255 5.96 -9.06 12.79
C THR A 255 6.51 -7.68 13.11
N ALA A 256 6.56 -7.33 14.39
CA ALA A 256 7.00 -6.02 14.87
C ALA A 256 7.97 -6.21 16.03
N ALA A 257 9.19 -6.66 15.72
CA ALA A 257 10.15 -7.13 16.72
C ALA A 257 10.57 -6.06 17.76
N SER A 258 10.51 -4.77 17.38
CA SER A 258 10.88 -3.66 18.27
C SER A 258 9.70 -2.90 18.87
N ALA A 259 8.47 -3.22 18.48
CA ALA A 259 7.31 -2.49 18.94
C ALA A 259 7.05 -2.72 20.43
N THR A 260 6.84 -1.63 21.17
CA THR A 260 6.45 -1.64 22.59
C THR A 260 4.98 -1.27 22.77
N ASN A 261 4.40 -0.53 21.82
CA ASN A 261 3.00 -0.15 21.80
C ASN A 261 2.36 -0.52 20.44
N ILE A 262 1.25 -1.25 20.47
CA ILE A 262 0.47 -1.55 19.27
C ILE A 262 -1.01 -1.31 19.53
N SER A 263 -1.67 -0.63 18.60
CA SER A 263 -3.13 -0.49 18.54
C SER A 263 -3.67 -1.17 17.29
N ILE A 264 -4.64 -2.06 17.46
CA ILE A 264 -5.32 -2.76 16.35
C ILE A 264 -6.73 -2.20 16.22
N ASN A 265 -7.10 -1.75 15.03
CA ASN A 265 -8.45 -1.31 14.67
C ASN A 265 -9.02 -2.23 13.59
N ALA A 266 -9.86 -3.16 14.01
CA ALA A 266 -10.51 -4.15 13.17
C ALA A 266 -11.95 -3.75 12.83
N ALA A 267 -12.22 -3.54 11.54
CA ALA A 267 -13.58 -3.31 11.06
C ALA A 267 -14.43 -4.59 11.14
N LYS A 268 -15.72 -4.45 10.81
CA LYS A 268 -16.72 -5.51 11.01
C LYS A 268 -16.40 -6.81 10.26
N ASP A 269 -15.80 -6.70 9.08
CA ASP A 269 -15.50 -7.83 8.20
C ASP A 269 -14.05 -8.31 8.34
N THR A 270 -13.39 -7.98 9.45
CA THR A 270 -12.05 -8.48 9.80
C THR A 270 -12.18 -9.67 10.73
N ALA A 271 -11.94 -10.89 10.21
CA ALA A 271 -12.01 -12.12 10.99
C ALA A 271 -10.87 -12.25 12.01
N GLY A 272 -9.70 -11.65 11.76
CA GLY A 272 -8.58 -11.71 12.69
C GLY A 272 -7.27 -11.14 12.17
N LEU A 273 -6.23 -11.28 12.99
CA LEU A 273 -4.85 -10.87 12.70
C LEU A 273 -3.87 -11.85 13.35
N THR A 274 -2.74 -12.12 12.72
CA THR A 274 -1.60 -12.80 13.35
C THR A 274 -0.52 -11.79 13.71
N LEU A 275 -0.13 -11.74 14.98
CA LEU A 275 0.85 -10.78 15.51
C LEU A 275 2.05 -11.48 16.16
N THR A 276 3.25 -10.97 15.87
CA THR A 276 4.51 -11.36 16.54
C THR A 276 5.23 -10.11 17.02
N ALA A 277 5.31 -9.90 18.33
CA ALA A 277 5.93 -8.70 18.90
C ALA A 277 6.53 -8.98 20.28
N GLY A 278 7.76 -9.49 20.31
CA GLY A 278 8.39 -9.98 21.55
C GLY A 278 8.79 -8.92 22.58
N LYS A 279 8.64 -7.62 22.25
CA LYS A 279 8.89 -6.48 23.15
C LYS A 279 7.62 -5.70 23.49
N LEU A 280 6.47 -6.12 22.98
CA LEU A 280 5.21 -5.43 23.16
C LEU A 280 4.82 -5.41 24.62
N THR A 281 4.65 -4.23 25.21
CA THR A 281 4.16 -4.06 26.58
C THR A 281 2.70 -3.65 26.60
N ASP A 282 2.29 -2.82 25.64
CA ASP A 282 0.97 -2.21 25.57
C ASP A 282 0.27 -2.62 24.28
N LEU A 283 -0.80 -3.39 24.41
CA LEU A 283 -1.63 -3.82 23.29
C LEU A 283 -3.06 -3.31 23.47
N THR A 284 -3.55 -2.55 22.50
CA THR A 284 -4.96 -2.19 22.38
C THR A 284 -5.59 -2.91 21.19
N VAL A 285 -6.78 -3.48 21.38
CA VAL A 285 -7.57 -4.10 20.32
C VAL A 285 -8.95 -3.46 20.30
N ASN A 286 -9.32 -2.84 19.19
CA ASN A 286 -10.63 -2.31 18.93
C ASN A 286 -11.25 -3.13 17.78
N ASN A 287 -12.29 -3.93 18.05
CA ASN A 287 -12.93 -4.75 17.03
C ASN A 287 -14.43 -4.48 16.92
N LYS A 288 -14.89 -4.22 15.69
CA LYS A 288 -16.32 -4.00 15.38
C LYS A 288 -17.09 -5.29 15.14
N GLY A 289 -16.42 -6.31 14.59
CA GLY A 289 -16.98 -7.62 14.30
C GLY A 289 -16.39 -8.72 15.18
N ALA A 290 -16.71 -9.98 14.87
CA ALA A 290 -16.02 -11.11 15.48
C ALA A 290 -14.54 -11.11 15.04
N PHE A 291 -13.62 -11.14 16.00
CA PHE A 291 -12.20 -10.98 15.76
C PHE A 291 -11.38 -11.99 16.56
N VAL A 292 -10.45 -12.67 15.87
CA VAL A 292 -9.50 -13.61 16.46
C VAL A 292 -8.10 -13.02 16.40
N LEU A 293 -7.50 -12.74 17.55
CA LEU A 293 -6.07 -12.42 17.63
C LEU A 293 -5.26 -13.71 17.72
N THR A 294 -4.32 -13.89 16.80
CA THR A 294 -3.44 -15.06 16.75
C THR A 294 -1.99 -14.63 16.92
N GLY A 295 -1.16 -15.51 17.47
CA GLY A 295 0.29 -15.34 17.54
C GLY A 295 0.97 -16.31 16.58
N SER A 296 2.15 -15.97 16.06
CA SER A 296 2.96 -16.93 15.27
C SER A 296 3.40 -18.15 16.09
N ALA A 297 3.42 -18.01 17.42
CA ALA A 297 3.68 -19.06 18.38
C ALA A 297 2.81 -18.85 19.63
N ALA A 298 2.69 -19.92 20.41
CA ALA A 298 2.00 -19.98 21.70
C ALA A 298 2.33 -18.82 22.65
N THR A 299 3.60 -18.42 22.70
CA THR A 299 4.16 -17.41 23.60
C THR A 299 4.49 -16.08 22.89
N ALA A 300 3.98 -15.86 21.67
CA ALA A 300 4.37 -14.71 20.84
C ALA A 300 4.10 -13.35 21.49
N LEU A 301 3.17 -13.30 22.47
CA LEU A 301 2.75 -12.09 23.18
C LEU A 301 3.02 -12.15 24.69
N ASP A 302 3.92 -13.03 25.15
CA ASP A 302 4.28 -13.14 26.58
C ASP A 302 4.83 -11.85 27.19
N SER A 303 5.33 -10.92 26.36
CA SER A 303 5.85 -9.62 26.82
C SER A 303 4.77 -8.63 27.23
N VAL A 304 3.52 -8.85 26.79
CA VAL A 304 2.40 -7.92 27.01
C VAL A 304 2.14 -7.78 28.50
N LYS A 305 2.11 -6.54 28.97
CA LYS A 305 1.81 -6.16 30.36
C LYS A 305 0.42 -5.55 30.48
N ASN A 306 0.01 -4.80 29.47
CA ASN A 306 -1.26 -4.09 29.43
C ASN A 306 -2.01 -4.54 28.19
N LEU A 307 -3.16 -5.20 28.39
CA LEU A 307 -4.09 -5.56 27.32
C LEU A 307 -5.39 -4.79 27.50
N ASN A 308 -5.72 -3.95 26.52
CA ASN A 308 -6.99 -3.24 26.46
C ASN A 308 -7.80 -3.73 25.26
N VAL A 309 -9.02 -4.22 25.49
CA VAL A 309 -9.90 -4.74 24.44
C VAL A 309 -11.21 -3.95 24.47
N ASN A 310 -11.54 -3.29 23.37
CA ASN A 310 -12.83 -2.63 23.13
C ASN A 310 -13.54 -3.35 21.98
N ALA A 311 -14.43 -4.27 22.33
CA ALA A 311 -14.98 -5.25 21.41
C ALA A 311 -16.48 -5.02 21.21
N GLU A 312 -16.88 -4.31 20.14
CA GLU A 312 -18.30 -4.24 19.77
C GLU A 312 -18.82 -5.61 19.27
N GLY A 313 -17.93 -6.41 18.68
CA GLY A 313 -18.17 -7.82 18.33
C GLY A 313 -17.41 -8.79 19.24
N ALA A 314 -17.52 -10.10 19.01
CA ALA A 314 -16.82 -11.10 19.84
C ALA A 314 -15.30 -11.02 19.69
N PHE A 315 -14.57 -10.94 20.80
CA PHE A 315 -13.11 -11.04 20.82
C PHE A 315 -12.67 -12.43 21.30
N SER A 316 -11.67 -13.00 20.65
CA SER A 316 -11.05 -14.25 21.10
C SER A 316 -9.59 -14.32 20.69
N VAL A 317 -8.86 -15.26 21.30
CA VAL A 317 -7.49 -15.60 20.89
C VAL A 317 -7.42 -16.97 20.24
N GLY A 318 -6.54 -17.10 19.24
CA GLY A 318 -6.25 -18.35 18.55
C GLY A 318 -5.05 -19.09 19.16
N THR A 319 -3.94 -19.13 18.43
CA THR A 319 -2.69 -19.84 18.82
C THR A 319 -2.06 -19.36 20.13
N ILE A 320 -2.39 -18.16 20.61
CA ILE A 320 -1.82 -17.59 21.83
C ILE A 320 -2.39 -18.36 23.04
N ASN A 321 -1.52 -19.05 23.77
CA ASN A 321 -1.91 -19.81 24.95
C ASN A 321 -1.21 -19.32 26.24
N SER A 322 -0.44 -18.25 26.17
CA SER A 322 0.26 -17.67 27.32
C SER A 322 0.32 -16.15 27.20
N LEU A 323 0.02 -15.49 28.32
CA LEU A 323 0.20 -14.05 28.56
C LEU A 323 0.80 -13.88 29.95
N LYS A 324 1.95 -14.52 30.19
CA LYS A 324 2.47 -14.70 31.55
C LYS A 324 2.86 -13.41 32.27
N ASN A 325 3.14 -12.32 31.54
CA ASN A 325 3.52 -11.04 32.13
C ASN A 325 2.37 -10.01 32.16
N LEU A 326 1.13 -10.43 31.88
CA LEU A 326 -0.04 -9.55 31.85
C LEU A 326 -0.40 -9.03 33.24
N ASN A 327 -0.14 -7.75 33.50
CA ASN A 327 -0.44 -7.11 34.78
C ASN A 327 -1.81 -6.43 34.79
N ASN A 328 -2.20 -5.84 33.66
CA ASN A 328 -3.44 -5.07 33.55
C ASN A 328 -4.27 -5.59 32.37
N LEU A 329 -5.53 -5.91 32.64
CA LEU A 329 -6.49 -6.36 31.64
C LEU A 329 -7.74 -5.49 31.69
N THR A 330 -8.01 -4.77 30.61
CA THR A 330 -9.28 -4.06 30.42
C THR A 330 -10.04 -4.70 29.27
N VAL A 331 -11.31 -5.04 29.50
CA VAL A 331 -12.19 -5.59 28.48
C VAL A 331 -13.52 -4.88 28.53
N ASN A 332 -13.89 -4.20 27.44
CA ASN A 332 -15.16 -3.52 27.28
C ASN A 332 -15.91 -4.09 26.06
N GLY A 333 -17.23 -4.30 26.17
CA GLY A 333 -18.09 -4.52 25.00
C GLY A 333 -18.90 -5.82 25.02
N ALA A 334 -18.87 -6.61 23.94
CA ALA A 334 -19.75 -7.75 23.73
C ALA A 334 -19.30 -8.99 24.53
N THR A 335 -18.32 -9.73 24.01
CA THR A 335 -17.79 -10.95 24.63
C THR A 335 -16.29 -11.03 24.42
N ALA A 336 -15.59 -11.69 25.36
CA ALA A 336 -14.17 -11.96 25.23
C ALA A 336 -13.82 -13.36 25.75
N ASP A 337 -13.21 -14.17 24.89
CA ASP A 337 -12.78 -15.54 25.21
C ASP A 337 -11.25 -15.65 25.21
N LEU A 338 -10.67 -15.68 26.42
CA LEU A 338 -9.26 -15.95 26.70
C LEU A 338 -9.09 -17.26 27.48
N SER A 339 -10.04 -18.20 27.36
CA SER A 339 -10.01 -19.48 28.09
C SER A 339 -8.80 -20.37 27.74
N GLY A 340 -8.23 -20.20 26.55
CA GLY A 340 -7.01 -20.90 26.12
C GLY A 340 -5.71 -20.34 26.72
N VAL A 341 -5.75 -19.23 27.45
CA VAL A 341 -4.56 -18.47 27.85
C VAL A 341 -4.16 -18.75 29.30
N ALA A 342 -2.92 -19.19 29.50
CA ALA A 342 -2.26 -19.16 30.79
C ALA A 342 -1.81 -17.73 31.12
N VAL A 343 -2.50 -17.10 32.07
CA VAL A 343 -1.97 -15.94 32.80
C VAL A 343 -1.10 -16.47 33.95
N GLY A 344 0.14 -16.00 34.08
CA GLY A 344 1.12 -16.58 35.00
C GLY A 344 0.63 -16.59 36.45
N THR A 345 1.10 -17.53 37.28
CA THR A 345 0.61 -17.69 38.67
C THR A 345 0.94 -16.51 39.58
N ALA A 346 2.11 -15.88 39.41
CA ALA A 346 2.45 -14.63 40.09
C ALA A 346 1.57 -13.46 39.60
N THR A 347 1.12 -13.53 38.36
CA THR A 347 0.39 -12.49 37.65
C THR A 347 -1.09 -12.52 37.98
N LEU A 348 -1.72 -13.68 38.17
CA LEU A 348 -3.13 -13.78 38.54
C LEU A 348 -3.41 -13.16 39.92
N SER A 349 -2.52 -13.38 40.89
CA SER A 349 -2.65 -12.79 42.24
C SER A 349 -2.50 -11.27 42.27
N SER A 350 -1.93 -10.68 41.22
CA SER A 350 -1.69 -9.24 41.10
C SER A 350 -2.36 -8.62 39.87
N LEU A 351 -3.25 -9.36 39.19
CA LEU A 351 -3.87 -8.93 37.95
C LEU A 351 -4.94 -7.89 38.27
N GLU A 352 -4.75 -6.66 37.75
CA GLU A 352 -5.80 -5.65 37.77
C GLU A 352 -6.70 -5.85 36.54
N ALA A 353 -7.85 -6.48 36.75
CA ALA A 353 -8.84 -6.73 35.71
C ALA A 353 -10.03 -5.78 35.84
N ASN A 354 -10.29 -4.99 34.80
CA ASN A 354 -11.50 -4.18 34.65
C ASN A 354 -12.34 -4.71 33.47
N VAL A 355 -13.41 -5.43 33.77
CA VAL A 355 -14.21 -6.15 32.78
C VAL A 355 -15.63 -5.59 32.79
N ASN A 356 -16.01 -4.98 31.67
CA ASN A 356 -17.34 -4.46 31.40
C ASN A 356 -17.88 -5.04 30.09
N VAL A 357 -18.33 -6.31 30.16
CA VAL A 357 -18.90 -7.01 29.01
C VAL A 357 -20.40 -7.24 29.18
N SER A 358 -21.11 -7.24 28.07
CA SER A 358 -22.55 -7.53 28.01
C SER A 358 -22.87 -9.03 27.89
N GLY A 359 -21.89 -9.85 27.49
CA GLY A 359 -21.99 -11.31 27.45
C GLY A 359 -20.86 -12.01 28.21
N ASP A 360 -20.45 -13.19 27.75
CA ASP A 360 -19.46 -14.01 28.45
C ASP A 360 -18.04 -13.41 28.40
N PHE A 361 -17.39 -13.43 29.56
CA PHE A 361 -15.94 -13.26 29.71
C PHE A 361 -15.33 -14.56 30.22
N LYS A 362 -14.30 -15.06 29.53
CA LYS A 362 -13.54 -16.24 29.97
C LYS A 362 -12.06 -15.91 30.03
N LEU A 363 -11.41 -16.30 31.13
CA LEU A 363 -9.97 -16.12 31.34
C LEU A 363 -9.40 -17.37 31.99
N GLY A 364 -8.29 -17.86 31.45
CA GLY A 364 -7.60 -19.02 32.02
C GLY A 364 -8.21 -20.35 31.58
N ASN A 365 -7.36 -21.38 31.55
CA ASN A 365 -7.81 -22.75 31.40
C ASN A 365 -8.44 -23.19 32.73
N ALA A 366 -9.56 -23.91 32.71
CA ALA A 366 -10.41 -24.23 33.88
C ALA A 366 -9.72 -24.98 35.05
N ALA A 367 -8.41 -25.24 34.97
CA ALA A 367 -7.58 -25.78 36.04
C ALA A 367 -7.03 -24.71 37.02
N SER A 368 -7.00 -23.42 36.63
CA SER A 368 -6.60 -22.31 37.50
C SER A 368 -7.83 -21.47 37.83
N LYS A 369 -8.58 -21.89 38.85
CA LYS A 369 -9.73 -21.10 39.34
C LYS A 369 -9.25 -19.79 39.96
N VAL A 370 -9.92 -18.71 39.57
CA VAL A 370 -9.99 -17.42 40.28
C VAL A 370 -10.48 -17.65 41.71
#